data_AF-A0A7J5MXZ6-F1
#
_entry.id   AF-A0A7J5MXZ6-F1
#
_cell.length_a   1.000
_cell.length_b   1.000
_cell.length_c   1.000
_cell.angle_alpha   90.00
_cell.angle_beta   90.00
_cell.angle_gamma   90.00
#
_symmetry.space_group_name_H-M   'P 1'
#
loop_
_entity.id
_entity.type
_entity.pdbx_description
1 polymer ?
#
loop_
_entity_poly.entity_id
_entity_poly.type
_entity_poly.pdbx_seq_one_letter_code
_entity_poly.pdbx_strand_id
1 'polypeptide(L)'
;MPIRTCAQCGHAMPKNASAKRKYCSDNCRKLASKHRHSPQHQTSPTPPPANEPSPQQPTAPATYRDLLEVSRTALMRNLKDSHCPATAVAGLSKQLLAVGKELLEMDRETEPDPILDDPEEMADGIEDEPFDAETI
;
A
#
# COMPACT_ATOMS: atom_id res chain seq x y z
N MET A 1 -11.79 0.90 44.51
CA MET A 1 -12.90 0.60 43.58
C MET A 1 -12.32 0.50 42.18
N PRO A 2 -12.37 -0.65 41.49
CA PRO A 2 -11.85 -0.77 40.13
C PRO A 2 -12.66 0.10 39.17
N ILE A 3 -11.98 1.00 38.44
CA ILE A 3 -12.62 1.83 37.41
C ILE A 3 -12.89 0.93 36.21
N ARG A 4 -14.16 0.69 35.91
CA ARG A 4 -14.58 -0.06 34.72
C ARG A 4 -14.35 0.82 33.50
N THR A 5 -13.83 0.25 32.42
CA THR A 5 -13.57 0.95 31.16
C THR A 5 -14.52 0.48 30.06
N CYS A 6 -14.74 1.35 29.07
CA CYS A 6 -15.54 1.06 27.90
C CYS A 6 -14.83 0.04 27.00
N ALA A 7 -15.51 -1.03 26.62
CA ALA A 7 -14.94 -2.05 25.74
C ALA A 7 -14.68 -1.59 24.30
N GLN A 8 -15.15 -0.39 23.91
CA GLN A 8 -14.94 0.16 22.56
C GLN A 8 -13.88 1.26 22.53
N CYS A 9 -13.83 2.14 23.53
CA CYS A 9 -12.98 3.34 23.50
C CYS A 9 -12.01 3.45 24.68
N GLY A 10 -11.98 2.46 25.58
CA GLY A 10 -11.07 2.44 26.74
C GLY A 10 -11.35 3.48 27.84
N HIS A 11 -12.24 4.44 27.61
CA HIS A 11 -12.55 5.49 28.59
C HIS A 11 -13.23 4.93 29.84
N ALA A 12 -13.03 5.59 30.97
CA ALA A 12 -13.70 5.27 32.22
C ALA A 12 -15.23 5.32 32.05
N MET A 13 -15.91 4.34 32.63
CA MET A 13 -17.38 4.30 32.64
C MET A 13 -17.95 5.43 33.49
N PRO A 14 -19.14 5.97 33.12
CA PRO A 14 -19.77 7.01 33.91
C PRO A 14 -20.15 6.48 35.30
N LYS A 15 -20.09 7.36 36.31
CA LYS A 15 -20.24 7.00 37.73
C LYS A 15 -21.60 6.35 38.05
N ASN A 16 -22.63 6.61 37.25
CA ASN A 16 -23.99 6.07 37.36
C ASN A 16 -24.27 4.90 36.39
N ALA A 17 -23.24 4.34 35.74
CA ALA A 17 -23.44 3.23 34.84
C ALA A 17 -23.77 1.95 35.61
N SER A 18 -24.78 1.22 35.14
CA SER A 18 -25.08 -0.12 35.64
C SER A 18 -23.85 -1.03 35.57
N ALA A 19 -23.67 -1.89 36.57
CA ALA A 19 -22.62 -2.89 36.64
C ALA A 19 -22.62 -3.85 35.42
N LYS A 20 -23.76 -4.03 34.74
CA LYS A 20 -23.87 -4.83 33.51
C LYS A 20 -23.54 -4.05 32.23
N ARG A 21 -23.46 -2.72 32.27
CA ARG A 21 -23.21 -1.91 31.07
C ARG A 21 -21.76 -2.09 30.63
N LYS A 22 -21.53 -2.34 29.33
CA LYS A 22 -20.20 -2.62 28.73
C LYS A 22 -19.58 -1.42 28.00
N TYR A 23 -20.40 -0.42 27.68
CA TYR A 23 -20.00 0.75 26.88
C TYR A 23 -20.35 2.06 27.60
N CYS A 24 -19.51 3.08 27.45
CA CYS A 24 -19.75 4.39 28.07
C CYS A 24 -20.98 5.12 27.49
N SER A 25 -21.34 4.86 26.22
CA SER A 25 -22.45 5.50 25.52
C SER A 25 -23.08 4.59 24.46
N ASP A 26 -24.26 4.95 23.99
CA ASP A 26 -24.93 4.25 22.88
C ASP A 26 -24.18 4.41 21.54
N ASN A 27 -23.40 5.48 21.37
CA ASN A 27 -22.50 5.64 20.23
C ASN A 27 -21.42 4.54 20.21
N CYS A 28 -20.77 4.29 21.34
CA CYS A 28 -19.81 3.18 21.47
C CYS A 28 -20.46 1.81 21.28
N ARG A 29 -21.71 1.63 21.73
CA ARG A 29 -22.48 0.40 21.50
C ARG A 29 -22.79 0.17 20.02
N LYS A 30 -23.18 1.22 19.30
CA LYS A 30 -23.44 1.16 17.85
C LYS A 30 -22.16 0.90 17.07
N LEU A 31 -21.07 1.58 17.41
CA LEU A 31 -19.76 1.38 16.78
C LEU A 31 -19.28 -0.07 16.97
N ALA A 32 -19.32 -0.58 18.20
CA ALA A 32 -19.00 -1.98 18.50
C ALA A 32 -19.91 -2.99 17.75
N SER A 33 -21.16 -2.63 17.49
CA SER A 33 -22.07 -3.46 16.70
C SER A 33 -21.69 -3.42 15.22
N LYS A 34 -21.33 -2.25 14.68
CA LYS A 34 -20.89 -2.11 13.29
C LYS A 34 -19.58 -2.86 13.02
N HIS A 35 -18.62 -2.84 13.96
CA HIS A 35 -17.40 -3.66 13.85
C HIS A 35 -17.70 -5.16 13.76
N ARG A 36 -18.70 -5.65 14.52
CA ARG A 36 -19.10 -7.06 14.49
C ARG A 36 -19.81 -7.51 13.19
N HIS A 37 -20.48 -6.57 12.51
CA HIS A 37 -21.16 -6.86 11.24
C HIS A 37 -20.29 -6.50 10.03
N SER A 38 -19.10 -5.94 10.23
CA SER A 38 -18.14 -5.78 9.16
C SER A 38 -17.53 -7.16 8.85
N PRO A 39 -17.60 -7.65 7.59
CA PRO A 39 -17.10 -8.97 7.21
C PRO A 39 -15.59 -9.17 7.43
N GLN A 40 -14.86 -8.13 7.85
CA GLN A 40 -13.44 -8.19 8.18
C GLN A 40 -13.12 -8.51 9.66
N HIS A 41 -14.11 -8.66 10.55
CA HIS A 41 -13.87 -8.82 11.99
C HIS A 41 -14.41 -10.13 12.59
N GLN A 42 -14.46 -11.20 11.81
CA GLN A 42 -14.67 -12.58 12.32
C GLN A 42 -13.38 -13.22 12.87
N THR A 43 -12.41 -12.43 13.33
CA THR A 43 -11.33 -12.93 14.18
C THR A 43 -11.68 -12.62 15.63
N SER A 44 -11.97 -13.67 16.39
CA SER A 44 -12.10 -13.65 17.84
C SER A 44 -10.92 -12.92 18.48
N PRO A 45 -11.11 -12.15 19.57
CA PRO A 45 -9.99 -11.63 20.35
C PRO A 45 -9.35 -12.79 21.11
N THR A 46 -8.36 -13.44 20.50
CA THR A 46 -7.39 -14.25 21.23
C THR A 46 -6.59 -13.30 22.12
N PRO A 47 -6.49 -13.52 23.45
CA PRO A 47 -5.60 -12.73 24.29
C PRO A 47 -4.16 -12.88 23.76
N PRO A 48 -3.36 -11.81 23.68
CA PRO A 48 -2.00 -11.91 23.18
C PRO A 48 -1.19 -12.81 24.12
N PRO A 49 -0.51 -13.87 23.63
CA PRO A 49 0.52 -14.50 24.42
C PRO A 49 1.66 -13.50 24.61
N ALA A 50 2.04 -13.28 25.86
CA ALA A 50 3.24 -12.58 26.23
C ALA A 50 4.47 -13.33 25.68
N ASN A 51 5.49 -12.56 25.27
CA ASN A 51 6.80 -12.99 24.79
C ASN A 51 6.85 -13.69 23.42
N GLU A 52 6.92 -12.90 22.36
CA GLU A 52 7.80 -13.22 21.23
C GLU A 52 8.63 -11.97 20.87
N PRO A 53 9.93 -12.14 20.54
CA PRO A 53 10.80 -11.03 20.20
C PRO A 53 10.27 -10.33 18.95
N SER A 54 10.07 -9.02 19.08
CA SER A 54 9.71 -8.13 17.97
C SER A 54 10.58 -8.45 16.76
N PRO A 55 10.03 -8.81 15.58
CA PRO A 55 10.83 -8.92 14.38
C PRO A 55 11.50 -7.56 14.17
N GLN A 56 12.82 -7.56 14.16
CA GLN A 56 13.65 -6.37 14.03
C GLN A 56 13.16 -5.60 12.81
N GLN A 57 12.52 -4.47 13.06
CA GLN A 57 12.19 -3.52 12.02
C GLN A 57 13.52 -3.09 11.39
N PRO A 58 13.67 -3.15 10.06
CA PRO A 58 14.83 -2.58 9.40
C PRO A 58 15.00 -1.13 9.88
N THR A 59 16.19 -0.81 10.39
CA THR A 59 16.53 0.52 10.90
C THR A 59 16.68 1.56 9.80
N ALA A 60 16.62 1.13 8.53
CA ALA A 60 16.52 2.00 7.37
C ALA A 60 15.04 2.35 7.09
N PRO A 61 14.73 3.60 6.71
CA PRO A 61 13.40 3.91 6.20
C PRO A 61 13.12 3.01 4.99
N ALA A 62 12.01 2.29 5.01
CA ALA A 62 11.62 1.44 3.89
C ALA A 62 11.56 2.28 2.62
N THR A 63 12.29 1.87 1.59
CA THR A 63 12.23 2.55 0.29
C THR A 63 10.87 2.29 -0.34
N TYR A 64 10.48 3.14 -1.29
CA TYR A 64 9.24 2.93 -2.03
C TYR A 64 9.21 1.55 -2.74
N ARG A 65 10.36 1.11 -3.26
CA ARG A 65 10.56 -0.24 -3.82
C ARG A 65 10.26 -1.34 -2.80
N ASP A 66 10.81 -1.24 -1.58
CA ASP A 66 10.56 -2.22 -0.52
C ASP A 66 9.07 -2.34 -0.18
N LEU A 67 8.35 -1.21 -0.14
CA LEU A 67 6.91 -1.18 0.11
C LEU A 67 6.13 -1.89 -1.01
N LEU A 68 6.51 -1.68 -2.27
CA LEU A 68 5.90 -2.34 -3.41
C LEU A 68 6.15 -3.86 -3.39
N GLU A 69 7.37 -4.31 -3.07
CA GLU A 69 7.71 -5.74 -2.98
C GLU A 69 6.96 -6.46 -1.86
N VAL A 70 6.84 -5.82 -0.68
CA VAL A 70 6.03 -6.33 0.44
C VAL A 70 4.56 -6.44 0.02
N SER A 71 4.01 -5.41 -0.63
CA SER A 71 2.63 -5.41 -1.09
C SER A 71 2.36 -6.50 -2.14
N ARG A 72 3.27 -6.70 -3.11
CA ARG A 72 3.21 -7.75 -4.12
C ARG A 72 3.15 -9.13 -3.48
N THR A 73 4.01 -9.37 -2.49
CA THR A 73 4.10 -10.64 -1.77
C THR A 73 2.80 -10.93 -1.01
N ALA A 74 2.25 -9.93 -0.32
CA ALA A 74 0.98 -10.06 0.38
C ALA A 74 -0.18 -10.34 -0.58
N LEU A 75 -0.27 -9.60 -1.70
CA LEU A 75 -1.31 -9.78 -2.71
C LEU A 75 -1.26 -11.17 -3.36
N MET A 76 -0.07 -11.65 -3.73
CA MET A 76 0.11 -13.00 -4.26
C MET A 76 -0.29 -14.08 -3.25
N ARG A 77 0.05 -13.90 -1.98
CA ARG A 77 -0.34 -14.86 -0.93
C ARG A 77 -1.85 -14.95 -0.79
N ASN A 78 -2.54 -13.81 -0.78
CA ASN A 78 -4.00 -13.76 -0.70
C ASN A 78 -4.66 -14.42 -1.92
N LEU A 79 -4.13 -14.20 -3.12
CA LEU A 79 -4.66 -14.84 -4.34
C LEU A 79 -4.43 -16.36 -4.38
N LYS A 80 -3.35 -16.84 -3.77
CA LYS A 80 -3.04 -18.28 -3.67
C LYS A 80 -3.79 -18.98 -2.53
N ASP A 81 -4.46 -18.23 -1.66
CA ASP A 81 -5.23 -18.80 -0.55
C ASP A 81 -6.51 -19.46 -1.10
N SER A 82 -6.71 -20.73 -0.75
CA SER A 82 -7.90 -21.52 -1.11
C SER A 82 -9.19 -20.89 -0.58
N HIS A 83 -9.10 -20.09 0.49
CA HIS A 83 -10.23 -19.39 1.08
C HIS A 83 -10.43 -17.96 0.55
N CYS A 84 -9.69 -17.53 -0.48
CA CYS A 84 -9.89 -16.23 -1.09
C CYS A 84 -11.31 -16.13 -1.68
N PRO A 85 -12.16 -15.19 -1.21
CA PRO A 85 -13.51 -15.07 -1.73
C PRO A 85 -13.46 -14.63 -3.20
N ALA A 86 -14.27 -15.27 -4.06
CA ALA A 86 -14.29 -15.01 -5.50
C ALA A 86 -14.55 -13.53 -5.84
N THR A 87 -15.30 -12.82 -5.00
CA THR A 87 -15.59 -11.39 -5.15
C THR A 87 -14.36 -10.49 -4.95
N ALA A 88 -13.36 -10.94 -4.18
CA ALA A 88 -12.12 -10.20 -3.94
C ALA A 88 -11.04 -10.47 -5.00
N VAL A 89 -11.09 -11.62 -5.68
CA VAL A 89 -10.06 -12.05 -6.65
C VAL A 89 -9.81 -10.97 -7.70
N ALA A 90 -10.86 -10.46 -8.34
CA ALA A 90 -10.70 -9.44 -9.38
C ALA A 90 -10.07 -8.14 -8.85
N GLY A 91 -10.38 -7.74 -7.62
CA GLY A 91 -9.79 -6.56 -6.98
C GLY A 91 -8.31 -6.77 -6.66
N LEU A 92 -7.98 -7.91 -6.04
CA LEU A 92 -6.62 -8.29 -5.68
C LEU A 92 -5.73 -8.47 -6.92
N SER A 93 -6.24 -9.10 -7.98
CA SER A 93 -5.51 -9.25 -9.24
C SER A 93 -5.20 -7.89 -9.89
N LYS A 94 -6.15 -6.94 -9.88
CA LYS A 94 -5.91 -5.58 -10.39
C LYS A 94 -4.84 -4.85 -9.60
N GLN A 95 -4.89 -4.94 -8.27
CA GLN A 95 -3.86 -4.35 -7.40
C GLN A 95 -2.48 -4.97 -7.66
N LEU A 96 -2.41 -6.29 -7.84
CA LEU A 96 -1.16 -6.99 -8.13
C LEU A 96 -0.54 -6.54 -9.45
N LEU A 97 -1.36 -6.36 -10.49
CA LEU A 97 -0.90 -5.85 -11.79
C LEU A 97 -0.41 -4.40 -11.69
N ALA A 98 -1.11 -3.55 -10.93
CA ALA A 98 -0.70 -2.16 -10.72
C ALA A 98 0.66 -2.06 -10.03
N VAL A 99 0.87 -2.83 -8.94
CA VAL A 99 2.16 -2.90 -8.24
C VAL A 99 3.26 -3.46 -9.15
N GLY A 100 2.95 -4.48 -9.97
CA GLY A 100 3.90 -5.03 -10.93
C GLY A 100 4.31 -4.04 -12.01
N LYS A 101 3.39 -3.17 -12.46
CA LYS A 101 3.68 -2.09 -13.41
C LYS A 101 4.63 -1.05 -12.81
N GLU A 102 4.35 -0.61 -11.59
CA GLU A 102 5.18 0.38 -10.89
C GLU A 102 6.63 -0.11 -10.71
N LEU A 103 6.81 -1.37 -10.28
CA LEU A 103 8.13 -1.97 -10.16
C LEU A 103 8.88 -2.03 -11.50
N LEU A 104 8.18 -2.37 -12.59
CA LEU A 104 8.77 -2.40 -13.93
C LEU A 104 9.16 -0.99 -14.42
N GLU A 105 8.37 0.04 -14.09
CA GLU A 105 8.71 1.43 -14.40
C GLU A 105 9.96 1.88 -13.65
N MET A 106 10.06 1.58 -12.35
CA MET A 106 11.25 1.88 -11.54
C MET A 106 12.51 1.18 -12.08
N ASP A 107 12.40 -0.07 -12.52
CA ASP A 107 13.52 -0.80 -13.12
C ASP A 107 13.93 -0.20 -14.48
N ARG A 108 12.99 0.32 -15.27
CA ARG A 108 13.27 1.04 -16.53
C ARG A 108 13.91 2.40 -16.29
N GLU A 109 13.48 3.14 -15.27
CA GLU A 109 14.06 4.43 -14.89
C GLU A 109 15.49 4.30 -14.33
N THR A 110 15.86 3.10 -13.84
CA THR A 110 17.20 2.81 -13.33
C THR A 110 18.20 2.49 -14.44
N GLU A 111 17.74 2.04 -15.62
CA GLU A 111 18.59 1.87 -16.81
C GLU A 111 18.76 3.23 -17.51
N PRO A 112 19.94 3.86 -17.47
CA PRO A 112 20.22 5.01 -18.32
C PRO A 112 20.19 4.56 -19.78
N ASP A 113 19.37 5.23 -20.59
CA ASP A 113 19.27 4.98 -22.04
C ASP A 113 20.63 5.32 -22.69
N PRO A 114 21.38 4.35 -23.25
CA PRO A 114 22.75 4.56 -23.72
C PRO A 114 22.86 5.34 -25.05
N ILE A 115 21.77 5.96 -25.52
CA ILE A 115 21.69 6.60 -26.86
C ILE A 115 21.56 8.13 -26.79
N LEU A 116 21.48 8.74 -25.59
CA LEU A 116 21.31 10.19 -25.42
C LEU A 116 22.55 10.90 -24.84
N ASP A 117 23.75 10.42 -25.17
CA ASP A 117 25.03 11.07 -24.83
C ASP A 117 25.90 11.27 -26.08
N ASP A 118 25.29 11.70 -27.19
CA ASP A 118 26.04 12.25 -28.34
C ASP A 118 25.54 13.67 -28.69
N PRO A 119 26.09 14.71 -28.04
CA PRO A 119 25.86 16.10 -28.41
C PRO A 119 26.92 16.68 -29.37
N GLU A 120 27.61 15.87 -30.20
CA GLU A 120 28.62 16.38 -31.15
C GLU A 120 28.53 15.73 -32.54
N GLU A 121 27.61 16.21 -33.40
CA GLU A 121 27.88 16.45 -34.84
C GLU A 121 26.65 17.11 -35.51
N MET A 122 26.39 18.37 -35.13
CA MET A 122 25.58 19.27 -35.96
C MET A 122 26.40 20.51 -36.28
N ALA A 123 27.36 20.38 -37.19
CA ALA A 123 27.85 21.46 -38.04
C ALA A 123 29.00 20.95 -38.92
N ASP A 124 28.71 20.51 -40.15
CA ASP A 124 29.48 21.02 -41.30
C ASP A 124 28.84 20.64 -42.64
N GLY A 125 28.84 21.60 -43.57
CA GLY A 125 28.79 21.30 -45.01
C GLY A 125 27.41 21.28 -45.69
N ILE A 126 26.63 22.36 -45.59
CA ILE A 126 25.75 22.71 -46.73
C ILE A 126 26.49 23.82 -47.48
N GLU A 127 27.28 23.43 -48.47
CA GLU A 127 27.93 24.37 -49.38
C GLU A 127 26.86 24.91 -50.34
N ASP A 128 26.51 26.20 -50.19
CA ASP A 128 25.68 26.91 -51.18
C ASP A 128 26.49 27.04 -52.49
N GLU A 129 26.23 26.16 -53.45
CA GLU A 129 26.69 26.33 -54.84
C GLU A 129 26.00 27.58 -55.44
N PRO A 130 26.75 28.57 -55.95
CA PRO A 130 26.15 29.70 -56.63
C PRO A 130 25.51 29.24 -57.95
N PHE A 131 24.22 29.51 -58.09
CA PHE A 131 23.48 29.29 -59.34
C PHE A 131 24.03 30.22 -60.44
N ASP A 132 24.80 29.66 -61.38
CA ASP A 132 25.28 30.37 -62.57
C ASP A 132 24.15 30.55 -63.59
N ALA A 133 23.66 31.77 -63.71
CA ALA A 133 22.59 32.16 -64.62
C ALA A 133 23.12 32.82 -65.91
N GLU A 134 24.00 32.14 -66.64
CA GLU A 134 24.38 32.54 -68.01
C GLU A 134 24.45 31.34 -68.95
N THR A 135 23.29 30.81 -69.35
CA THR A 135 23.13 30.12 -70.65
C THR A 135 21.70 30.27 -71.15
N ILE A 136 21.39 31.44 -71.74
CA ILE A 136 20.30 31.62 -72.72
C ILE A 136 20.86 32.47 -73.86
#